data_AF-A0A9P4U8G1-F1
#
_entry.id   AF-A0A9P4U8G1-F1
#
_cell.length_a   1.000
_cell.length_b   1.000
_cell.length_c   1.000
_cell.angle_alpha   90.00
_cell.angle_beta   90.00
_cell.angle_gamma   90.00
#
_symmetry.space_group_name_H-M   'P 1'
#
loop_
_entity.id
_entity.type
_entity.pdbx_description
1 polymer ?
#
loop_
_entity_poly.entity_id
_entity_poly.type
_entity_poly.pdbx_seq_one_letter_code
_entity_poly.pdbx_strand_id
1 'polypeptide(L)'
;MDGDPAVEPQLDKFSRILPLPYRVALIIVMGIWAWGLNLHYLSLIRIDVPSLIRYPARNSPHHPPHYLSCYRVALSLTVPLVLSLLLFWGLTNGSPADIAAWEILPNLYLLVLVVGFIVPIPFVSRNGRHRTLATLKRISIGGIAEAQDGKFGDILLADALTSYAKVLGDLFISLCMFFSSKHSSTGPPNRSCGGFFWVPFIIAVPSLIRLRQCLTEYGRVKKANKQAGQTSATTGWGGVHLANALKYSTAFPVIILSAMQRSPDPSKYGMSEATLFRLWLAAVFVNSAYSFWWDVSRDWDLTLLLSKKERENPEHPYGLRRHRWFHAKEFYYAAIAVDAVLRCTWSIKLSPHLDHFNDLEGGIFLMEALEVFRRWLWIFFRVETEWVRNHRGPAPDDILLGDFANASNKYDEDD
;
A
#
# COMPACT_ATOMS: atom_id res chain seq x y z
N MET A 1 -22.26 -27.38 41.13
CA MET A 1 -21.10 -27.30 40.22
C MET A 1 -21.31 -26.03 39.45
N ASP A 2 -20.70 -24.98 39.96
CA ASP A 2 -20.90 -23.61 39.53
C ASP A 2 -20.37 -23.44 38.10
N GLY A 3 -21.26 -22.98 37.23
CA GLY A 3 -20.87 -22.53 35.90
C GLY A 3 -20.01 -21.29 36.07
N ASP A 4 -18.72 -21.46 35.81
CA ASP A 4 -17.76 -20.36 35.72
C ASP A 4 -18.36 -19.33 34.74
N PRO A 5 -18.67 -18.09 35.17
CA PRO A 5 -19.15 -17.08 34.27
C PRO A 5 -18.01 -16.84 33.29
N ALA A 6 -18.23 -17.20 32.02
CA ALA A 6 -17.29 -16.90 30.95
C ALA A 6 -16.93 -15.43 31.06
N VAL A 7 -15.73 -15.14 31.57
CA VAL A 7 -15.21 -13.79 31.73
C VAL A 7 -15.29 -13.19 30.33
N GLU A 8 -16.22 -12.25 30.11
CA GLU A 8 -16.24 -11.49 28.86
C GLU A 8 -14.81 -10.99 28.64
N PRO A 9 -14.18 -11.30 27.49
CA PRO A 9 -12.78 -11.01 27.30
C PRO A 9 -12.57 -9.51 27.52
N GLN A 10 -11.89 -9.18 28.62
CA GLN A 10 -11.73 -7.80 29.05
C GLN A 10 -11.10 -7.00 27.91
N LEU A 11 -11.75 -5.90 27.53
CA LEU A 11 -11.21 -5.00 26.51
C LEU A 11 -9.81 -4.55 26.93
N ASP A 12 -8.81 -4.78 26.07
CA ASP A 12 -7.42 -4.48 26.40
C ASP A 12 -7.19 -2.96 26.54
N LYS A 13 -6.11 -2.57 27.22
CA LYS A 13 -5.82 -1.15 27.51
C LYS A 13 -5.73 -0.30 26.26
N PHE A 14 -5.19 -0.83 25.17
CA PHE A 14 -5.04 -0.09 23.92
C PHE A 14 -6.39 0.10 23.23
N SER A 15 -7.25 -0.93 23.19
CA SER A 15 -8.61 -0.83 22.67
C SER A 15 -9.51 0.13 23.45
N ARG A 16 -9.26 0.33 24.76
CA ARG A 16 -9.97 1.33 25.55
C ARG A 16 -9.62 2.76 25.15
N ILE A 17 -8.37 3.01 24.79
CA ILE A 17 -7.89 4.34 24.39
C ILE A 17 -8.22 4.59 22.92
N LEU A 18 -8.00 3.59 22.07
CA LEU A 18 -8.13 3.73 20.64
C LEU A 18 -8.88 2.51 20.06
N PRO A 19 -10.23 2.56 20.03
CA PRO A 19 -11.06 1.56 19.38
C PRO A 19 -10.78 1.42 17.88
N LEU A 20 -11.15 0.26 17.32
CA LEU A 20 -10.85 -0.12 15.93
C LEU A 20 -11.24 0.95 14.88
N PRO A 21 -12.45 1.56 14.90
CA PRO A 21 -12.80 2.54 13.87
C PRO A 21 -11.87 3.76 13.85
N TYR A 22 -11.40 4.21 15.03
CA TYR A 22 -10.44 5.32 15.11
C TYR A 22 -9.04 4.93 14.62
N ARG A 23 -8.62 3.69 14.83
CA ARG A 23 -7.34 3.19 14.29
C ARG A 23 -7.31 3.27 12.77
N VAL A 24 -8.36 2.76 12.13
CA VAL A 24 -8.54 2.80 10.68
C VAL A 24 -8.53 4.25 10.18
N ALA A 25 -9.31 5.11 10.83
CA ALA A 25 -9.35 6.54 10.50
C ALA A 25 -7.98 7.22 10.60
N LEU A 26 -7.23 6.98 11.69
CA LEU A 26 -5.90 7.54 11.90
C LEU A 26 -4.92 7.11 10.82
N ILE A 27 -4.87 5.83 10.46
CA ILE A 27 -3.94 5.33 9.43
C ILE A 27 -4.28 5.90 8.05
N ILE A 28 -5.58 6.05 7.73
CA ILE A 28 -5.99 6.68 6.47
C ILE A 28 -5.55 8.17 6.44
N VAL A 29 -5.84 8.93 7.50
CA VAL A 29 -5.45 10.35 7.59
C VAL A 29 -3.93 10.53 7.59
N MET A 30 -3.20 9.65 8.28
CA MET A 30 -1.73 9.60 8.26
C MET A 30 -1.19 9.39 6.85
N GLY A 31 -1.79 8.51 6.06
CA GLY A 31 -1.42 8.29 4.65
C GLY A 31 -1.56 9.54 3.79
N ILE A 32 -2.59 10.35 4.03
CA ILE A 32 -2.80 11.61 3.30
C ILE A 32 -1.70 12.62 3.67
N TRP A 33 -1.36 12.73 4.95
CA TRP A 33 -0.21 13.53 5.40
C TRP A 33 1.10 13.06 4.78
N ALA A 34 1.34 11.74 4.79
CA ALA A 34 2.51 11.09 4.21
C ALA A 34 2.63 11.39 2.71
N TRP A 35 1.53 11.32 1.96
CA TRP A 35 1.50 11.71 0.56
C TRP A 35 1.79 13.21 0.35
N GLY A 36 1.23 14.08 1.19
CA GLY A 36 1.53 15.52 1.17
C GLY A 36 3.02 15.81 1.39
N LEU A 37 3.66 15.10 2.33
CA LEU A 37 5.11 15.19 2.58
C LEU A 37 5.94 14.69 1.40
N ASN A 38 5.54 13.59 0.75
CA ASN A 38 6.16 13.12 -0.50
C ASN A 38 6.15 14.24 -1.55
N LEU A 39 4.97 14.79 -1.84
CA LEU A 39 4.82 15.87 -2.83
C LEU A 39 5.64 17.11 -2.46
N HIS A 40 5.64 17.49 -1.19
CA HIS A 40 6.35 18.68 -0.73
C HIS A 40 7.85 18.52 -0.92
N TYR A 41 8.45 17.48 -0.35
CA TYR A 41 9.90 17.28 -0.42
C TYR A 41 10.37 17.06 -1.87
N LEU A 42 9.65 16.24 -2.65
CA LEU A 42 9.99 16.01 -4.06
C LEU A 42 9.94 17.31 -4.88
N SER A 43 8.99 18.20 -4.58
CA SER A 43 8.95 19.52 -5.22
C SER A 43 10.14 20.42 -4.83
N LEU A 44 10.63 20.34 -3.59
CA LEU A 44 11.80 21.11 -3.13
C LEU A 44 13.07 20.70 -3.89
N ILE A 45 13.22 19.41 -4.19
CA ILE A 45 14.33 18.90 -5.00
C ILE A 45 14.01 18.94 -6.51
N ARG A 46 12.97 19.65 -6.94
CA ARG A 46 12.57 19.85 -8.35
C ARG A 46 12.18 18.58 -9.12
N ILE A 47 11.60 17.60 -8.43
CA ILE A 47 10.91 16.47 -9.07
C ILE A 47 9.41 16.80 -9.18
N ASP A 48 8.92 16.91 -10.41
CA ASP A 48 7.51 17.23 -10.68
C ASP A 48 6.65 15.96 -10.69
N VAL A 49 6.22 15.54 -9.50
CA VAL A 49 5.34 14.36 -9.33
C VAL A 49 4.02 14.49 -10.10
N PRO A 50 3.30 15.65 -10.07
CA PRO A 50 2.10 15.84 -10.88
C PRO A 50 2.26 15.47 -12.35
N SER A 51 3.35 15.87 -13.02
CA SER A 51 3.54 15.51 -14.44
C SER A 51 3.79 14.01 -14.64
N LEU A 52 4.55 13.36 -13.76
CA LEU A 52 4.78 11.90 -13.81
C LEU A 52 3.49 11.09 -13.72
N ILE A 53 2.56 11.51 -12.84
CA ILE A 53 1.27 10.85 -12.68
C ILE A 53 0.18 11.42 -13.61
N ARG A 54 0.55 12.30 -14.55
CA ARG A 54 -0.35 13.01 -15.49
C ARG A 54 -1.48 13.79 -14.81
N TYR A 55 -1.21 14.36 -13.63
CA TYR A 55 -2.14 15.22 -12.91
C TYR A 55 -2.12 16.64 -13.49
N PRO A 56 -3.26 17.37 -13.55
CA PRO A 56 -3.30 18.72 -14.11
C PRO A 56 -2.27 19.67 -13.50
N ALA A 57 -1.54 20.35 -14.38
CA ALA A 57 -0.58 21.39 -14.01
C ALA A 57 -1.28 22.60 -13.38
N ARG A 58 -0.55 23.35 -12.56
CA ARG A 58 -1.00 24.65 -12.05
C ARG A 58 -0.46 25.74 -12.96
N ASN A 59 -1.32 26.24 -13.84
CA ASN A 59 -0.93 27.23 -14.86
C ASN A 59 -0.81 28.66 -14.32
N SER A 60 -1.23 28.90 -13.08
CA SER A 60 -1.17 30.22 -12.44
C SER A 60 -0.36 30.15 -11.15
N PRO A 61 0.57 31.09 -10.91
CA PRO A 61 1.32 31.17 -9.65
C PRO A 61 0.41 31.48 -8.44
N HIS A 62 -0.80 31.97 -8.67
CA HIS A 62 -1.79 32.18 -7.61
C HIS A 62 -2.46 30.88 -7.15
N HIS A 63 -2.35 29.79 -7.92
CA HIS A 63 -2.87 28.51 -7.47
C HIS A 63 -1.95 27.91 -6.40
N PRO A 64 -2.51 27.42 -5.28
CA PRO A 64 -1.71 26.76 -4.26
C PRO A 64 -1.02 25.53 -4.87
N PRO A 65 0.25 25.27 -4.49
CA PRO A 65 0.95 24.05 -4.88
C PRO A 65 0.16 22.78 -4.51
N HIS A 66 0.41 21.68 -5.24
CA HIS A 66 -0.32 20.43 -5.00
C HIS A 66 -0.12 19.87 -3.59
N TYR A 67 1.09 19.99 -3.03
CA TYR A 67 1.36 19.57 -1.64
C TYR A 67 0.53 20.38 -0.63
N LEU A 68 0.38 21.70 -0.84
CA LEU A 68 -0.43 22.54 0.04
C LEU A 68 -1.91 22.19 -0.06
N SER A 69 -2.39 21.85 -1.26
CA SER A 69 -3.74 21.33 -1.46
C SER A 69 -3.94 20.01 -0.71
N CYS A 70 -2.93 19.13 -0.69
CA CYS A 70 -2.95 17.89 0.06
C CYS A 70 -2.97 18.12 1.59
N TYR A 71 -2.15 19.03 2.11
CA TYR A 71 -2.18 19.42 3.53
C TYR A 71 -3.52 20.02 3.96
N ARG A 72 -4.18 20.80 3.10
CA ARG A 72 -5.54 21.32 3.40
C ARG A 72 -6.55 20.19 3.56
N VAL A 73 -6.50 19.18 2.69
CA VAL A 73 -7.35 17.98 2.81
C VAL A 73 -6.99 17.21 4.08
N ALA A 74 -5.70 16.98 4.34
CA ALA A 74 -5.23 16.28 5.52
C ALA A 74 -5.72 16.98 6.81
N LEU A 75 -5.53 18.29 6.91
CA LEU A 75 -6.00 19.10 8.04
C LEU A 75 -7.52 19.06 8.20
N SER A 76 -8.27 19.15 7.09
CA SER A 76 -9.74 19.08 7.12
C SER A 76 -10.28 17.75 7.64
N LEU A 77 -9.48 16.67 7.56
CA LEU A 77 -9.81 15.37 8.13
C LEU A 77 -9.26 15.21 9.55
N THR A 78 -8.06 15.73 9.83
CA THR A 78 -7.40 15.65 11.14
C THR A 78 -8.16 16.44 12.21
N VAL A 79 -8.62 17.66 11.92
CA VAL A 79 -9.32 18.49 12.92
C VAL A 79 -10.57 17.79 13.48
N PRO A 80 -11.54 17.34 12.66
CA PRO A 80 -12.69 16.61 13.18
C PRO A 80 -12.32 15.27 13.82
N LEU A 81 -11.25 14.59 13.37
CA LEU A 81 -10.78 13.35 14.00
C LEU A 81 -10.31 13.60 15.43
N VAL A 82 -9.46 14.61 15.62
CA VAL A 82 -8.92 14.97 16.94
C VAL A 82 -10.04 15.43 17.86
N LEU A 83 -10.97 16.26 17.37
CA LEU A 83 -12.14 16.68 18.16
C LEU A 83 -13.02 15.49 18.57
N SER A 84 -13.29 14.55 17.65
CA SER A 84 -14.03 13.33 17.91
C SER A 84 -13.33 12.43 18.94
N LEU A 85 -12.01 12.27 18.84
CA LEU A 85 -11.20 11.51 19.79
C LEU A 85 -11.19 12.15 21.19
N LEU A 86 -10.99 13.46 21.28
CA LEU A 86 -10.99 14.18 22.56
C LEU A 86 -12.37 14.10 23.23
N LEU A 87 -13.45 14.26 22.46
CA LEU A 87 -14.81 14.09 22.95
C LEU A 87 -15.05 12.66 23.43
N PHE A 88 -14.62 11.65 22.66
CA PHE A 88 -14.73 10.25 23.04
C PHE A 88 -14.00 9.95 24.35
N TRP A 89 -12.77 10.45 24.53
CA TRP A 89 -12.04 10.26 25.77
C TRP A 89 -12.71 10.95 26.96
N GLY A 90 -13.21 12.18 26.76
CA GLY A 90 -13.91 12.92 27.81
C GLY A 90 -15.23 12.26 28.25
N LEU A 91 -15.98 11.67 27.32
CA LEU A 91 -17.25 11.00 27.61
C LEU A 91 -17.05 9.61 28.24
N THR A 92 -15.99 8.90 27.86
CA THR A 92 -15.82 7.50 28.28
C THR A 92 -14.91 7.34 29.49
N ASN A 93 -13.94 8.23 29.70
CA ASN A 93 -12.90 8.10 30.74
C ASN A 93 -12.24 6.69 30.81
N GLY A 94 -12.25 5.94 29.68
CA GLY A 94 -11.73 4.57 29.61
C GLY A 94 -12.63 3.47 30.23
N SER A 95 -13.85 3.80 30.63
CA SER A 95 -14.86 2.86 31.14
C SER A 95 -15.37 1.96 29.99
N PRO A 96 -15.28 0.61 30.11
CA PRO A 96 -15.76 -0.31 29.07
C PRO A 96 -17.25 -0.14 28.73
N ALA A 97 -18.08 0.14 29.73
CA ALA A 97 -19.52 0.35 29.52
C ALA A 97 -19.78 1.61 28.69
N ASP A 98 -19.11 2.71 29.02
CA ASP A 98 -19.27 3.97 28.29
C ASP A 98 -18.67 3.90 26.89
N ILE A 99 -17.55 3.18 26.72
CA ILE A 99 -16.96 2.92 25.40
C ILE A 99 -17.97 2.25 24.46
N ALA A 100 -18.66 1.21 24.94
CA ALA A 100 -19.69 0.54 24.18
C ALA A 100 -20.92 1.44 23.95
N ALA A 101 -21.36 2.18 24.97
CA ALA A 101 -22.50 3.09 24.85
C ALA A 101 -22.27 4.24 23.85
N TRP A 102 -21.03 4.72 23.73
CA TRP A 102 -20.63 5.81 22.84
C TRP A 102 -20.01 5.34 21.53
N GLU A 103 -20.23 4.08 21.12
CA GLU A 103 -19.67 3.53 19.87
C GLU A 103 -20.08 4.32 18.62
N ILE A 104 -21.21 5.03 18.66
CA ILE A 104 -21.68 5.87 17.57
C ILE A 104 -20.68 6.95 17.16
N LEU A 105 -19.89 7.49 18.10
CA LEU A 105 -18.95 8.58 17.82
C LEU A 105 -17.79 8.16 16.90
N PRO A 106 -17.00 7.11 17.21
CA PRO A 106 -15.98 6.58 16.30
C PRO A 106 -16.55 6.16 14.94
N ASN A 107 -17.71 5.50 14.92
CA ASN A 107 -18.33 5.05 13.68
C ASN A 107 -18.86 6.18 12.82
N LEU A 108 -19.45 7.21 13.42
CA LEU A 108 -19.92 8.38 12.70
C LEU A 108 -18.76 9.10 12.01
N TYR A 109 -17.63 9.28 12.69
CA TYR A 109 -16.43 9.83 12.06
C TYR A 109 -15.95 8.95 10.90
N LEU A 110 -15.84 7.63 11.11
CA LEU A 110 -15.41 6.70 10.07
C LEU A 110 -16.36 6.74 8.85
N LEU A 111 -17.67 6.82 9.09
CA LEU A 111 -18.68 6.96 8.04
C LEU A 111 -18.53 8.30 7.31
N VAL A 112 -18.32 9.41 8.01
CA VAL A 112 -18.04 10.72 7.40
C VAL A 112 -16.79 10.66 6.53
N LEU A 113 -15.75 9.94 6.95
CA LEU A 113 -14.54 9.75 6.16
C LEU A 113 -14.84 8.95 4.88
N VAL A 114 -15.55 7.82 4.97
CA VAL A 114 -15.89 6.97 3.82
C VAL A 114 -16.84 7.69 2.85
N VAL A 115 -17.93 8.27 3.35
CA VAL A 115 -18.89 9.04 2.57
C VAL A 115 -18.23 10.27 1.97
N GLY A 116 -17.40 10.97 2.75
CA GLY A 116 -16.61 12.10 2.33
C GLY A 116 -15.57 11.74 1.25
N PHE A 117 -15.15 10.49 1.14
CA PHE A 117 -14.30 10.02 0.05
C PHE A 117 -15.09 9.72 -1.23
N ILE A 118 -16.31 9.18 -1.11
CA ILE A 118 -17.12 8.71 -2.25
C ILE A 118 -17.99 9.82 -2.85
N VAL A 119 -18.72 10.54 -2.01
CA VAL A 119 -19.73 11.54 -2.44
C VAL A 119 -19.01 12.75 -3.03
N PRO A 120 -19.44 13.37 -4.14
CA PRO A 120 -18.81 14.57 -4.70
C PRO A 120 -19.17 15.82 -3.89
N ILE A 121 -18.52 16.02 -2.74
CA ILE A 121 -18.76 17.17 -1.88
C ILE A 121 -18.08 18.42 -2.49
N PRO A 122 -18.83 19.51 -2.81
CA PRO A 122 -18.29 20.67 -3.54
C PRO A 122 -17.13 21.38 -2.84
N PHE A 123 -17.13 21.38 -1.51
CA PHE A 123 -16.23 22.18 -0.67
C PHE A 123 -14.87 21.52 -0.40
N VAL A 124 -14.65 20.26 -0.81
CA VAL A 124 -13.39 19.54 -0.56
C VAL A 124 -12.89 18.85 -1.84
N SER A 125 -12.04 19.54 -2.61
CA SER A 125 -11.24 18.98 -3.73
C SER A 125 -12.03 18.03 -4.67
N ARG A 126 -13.14 18.51 -5.25
CA ARG A 126 -14.03 17.73 -6.14
C ARG A 126 -13.28 17.04 -7.29
N ASN A 127 -12.41 17.76 -7.99
CA ASN A 127 -11.69 17.24 -9.16
C ASN A 127 -10.64 16.17 -8.77
N GLY A 128 -9.92 16.39 -7.66
CA GLY A 128 -8.96 15.42 -7.15
C GLY A 128 -9.64 14.11 -6.77
N ARG A 129 -10.74 14.19 -6.03
CA ARG A 129 -11.56 13.03 -5.61
C ARG A 129 -12.11 12.26 -6.79
N HIS A 130 -12.74 12.94 -7.75
CA HIS A 130 -13.27 12.29 -8.95
C HIS A 130 -12.18 11.51 -9.69
N ARG A 131 -10.99 12.09 -9.85
CA ARG A 131 -9.85 11.41 -10.45
C ARG A 131 -9.39 10.20 -9.64
N THR A 132 -9.30 10.32 -8.32
CA THR A 132 -8.94 9.20 -7.44
C THR A 132 -9.95 8.07 -7.55
N LEU A 133 -11.26 8.36 -7.50
CA LEU A 133 -12.33 7.37 -7.66
C LEU A 133 -12.33 6.74 -9.06
N ALA A 134 -12.13 7.53 -10.11
CA ALA A 134 -12.01 7.01 -11.48
C ALA A 134 -10.80 6.08 -11.63
N THR A 135 -9.68 6.42 -10.99
CA THR A 135 -8.48 5.58 -10.97
C THR A 135 -8.71 4.30 -10.18
N LEU A 136 -9.29 4.37 -8.97
CA LEU A 136 -9.68 3.21 -8.17
C LEU A 136 -10.63 2.29 -8.94
N LYS A 137 -11.67 2.86 -9.57
CA LYS A 137 -12.60 2.10 -10.41
C LYS A 137 -11.87 1.41 -11.55
N ARG A 138 -10.98 2.12 -12.26
CA ARG A 138 -10.19 1.56 -13.37
C ARG A 138 -9.33 0.39 -12.91
N ILE A 139 -8.54 0.55 -11.85
CA ILE A 139 -7.63 -0.50 -11.38
C ILE A 139 -8.38 -1.69 -10.77
N SER A 140 -9.52 -1.47 -10.10
CA SER A 140 -10.31 -2.54 -9.47
C SER A 140 -11.12 -3.37 -10.47
N ILE A 141 -11.80 -2.72 -11.43
CA ILE A 141 -12.49 -3.41 -12.54
C ILE A 141 -11.47 -3.92 -13.56
N GLY A 142 -10.20 -3.52 -13.39
CA GLY A 142 -8.92 -3.95 -13.96
C GLY A 142 -8.69 -3.63 -15.43
N GLY A 143 -8.98 -2.38 -15.75
CA GLY A 143 -8.13 -1.67 -16.68
C GLY A 143 -6.80 -1.29 -16.02
N ILE A 144 -5.89 -0.83 -16.85
CA ILE A 144 -4.70 -0.08 -16.47
C ILE A 144 -4.49 0.94 -17.57
N ALA A 145 -4.24 2.20 -17.19
CA ALA A 145 -3.96 3.25 -18.14
C ALA A 145 -2.79 2.85 -19.04
N GLU A 146 -2.81 3.30 -20.30
CA GLU A 146 -1.62 3.25 -21.14
C GLU A 146 -0.54 4.18 -20.56
N ALA A 147 0.70 4.03 -21.03
CA ALA A 147 1.82 4.79 -20.49
C ALA A 147 1.62 6.31 -20.65
N GLN A 148 1.09 6.75 -21.80
CA GLN A 148 0.71 8.15 -22.04
C GLN A 148 -0.43 8.66 -21.13
N ASP A 149 -1.29 7.77 -20.63
CA ASP A 149 -2.53 8.12 -19.91
C ASP A 149 -2.38 8.07 -18.37
N GLY A 150 -1.15 7.90 -17.86
CA GLY A 150 -0.87 7.94 -16.43
C GLY A 150 -0.74 6.56 -15.77
N LYS A 151 -0.28 5.54 -16.50
CA LYS A 151 0.08 4.20 -15.98
C LYS A 151 0.87 4.24 -14.67
N PHE A 152 1.83 5.14 -14.54
CA PHE A 152 2.64 5.27 -13.32
C PHE A 152 1.77 5.62 -12.10
N GLY A 153 0.78 6.52 -12.25
CA GLY A 153 -0.17 6.84 -11.20
C GLY A 153 -1.05 5.65 -10.80
N ASP A 154 -1.50 4.84 -11.77
CA ASP A 154 -2.26 3.61 -11.52
C ASP A 154 -1.44 2.59 -10.71
N ILE A 155 -0.17 2.40 -11.09
CA ILE A 155 0.77 1.51 -10.40
C ILE A 155 1.03 2.02 -8.98
N LEU A 156 1.32 3.32 -8.82
CA LEU A 156 1.61 3.93 -7.52
C LEU A 156 0.44 3.78 -6.54
N LEU A 157 -0.80 4.02 -7.02
CA LEU A 157 -2.00 3.84 -6.20
C LEU A 157 -2.24 2.38 -5.86
N ALA A 158 -2.12 1.47 -6.83
CA ALA A 158 -2.33 0.05 -6.60
C ALA A 158 -1.28 -0.53 -5.62
N ASP A 159 -0.02 -0.08 -5.70
CA ASP A 159 1.02 -0.46 -4.74
C ASP A 159 0.78 0.12 -3.35
N ALA A 160 0.26 1.35 -3.25
CA ALA A 160 -0.19 1.89 -1.98
C ALA A 160 -1.31 1.04 -1.37
N LEU A 161 -2.30 0.60 -2.17
CA LEU A 161 -3.37 -0.28 -1.69
C LEU A 161 -2.85 -1.62 -1.12
N THR A 162 -1.74 -2.17 -1.65
CA THR A 162 -1.16 -3.42 -1.10
C THR A 162 -0.69 -3.24 0.35
N SER A 163 -0.14 -2.09 0.68
CA SER A 163 0.26 -1.74 2.05
C SER A 163 -0.94 -1.41 2.95
N TYR A 164 -2.07 -1.03 2.36
CA TYR A 164 -3.34 -0.81 3.07
C TYR A 164 -4.21 -2.08 3.19
N ALA A 165 -3.78 -3.24 2.71
CA ALA A 165 -4.60 -4.44 2.64
C ALA A 165 -5.22 -4.85 4.00
N LYS A 166 -4.45 -4.76 5.08
CA LYS A 166 -4.93 -5.03 6.45
C LYS A 166 -5.88 -3.95 6.98
N VAL A 167 -5.53 -2.68 6.77
CA VAL A 167 -6.39 -1.53 7.09
C VAL A 167 -7.75 -1.62 6.41
N LEU A 168 -7.81 -2.12 5.16
CA LEU A 168 -9.07 -2.37 4.44
C LEU A 168 -9.86 -3.53 5.05
N GLY A 169 -9.19 -4.56 5.55
CA GLY A 169 -9.82 -5.64 6.33
C GLY A 169 -10.42 -5.11 7.63
N ASP A 170 -9.69 -4.26 8.36
CA ASP A 170 -10.14 -3.66 9.62
C ASP A 170 -11.25 -2.61 9.41
N LEU A 171 -11.23 -1.89 8.28
CA LEU A 171 -12.33 -1.05 7.82
C LEU A 171 -13.60 -1.90 7.62
N PHE A 172 -13.48 -3.04 6.94
CA PHE A 172 -14.61 -3.95 6.76
C PHE A 172 -15.12 -4.52 8.08
N ILE A 173 -14.23 -4.96 8.98
CA ILE A 173 -14.61 -5.47 10.31
C ILE A 173 -15.35 -4.38 11.09
N SER A 174 -14.81 -3.15 11.12
CA SER A 174 -15.43 -2.00 11.81
C SER A 174 -16.85 -1.73 11.31
N LEU A 175 -17.02 -1.64 9.99
CA LEU A 175 -18.34 -1.41 9.38
C LEU A 175 -19.29 -2.58 9.60
N CYS A 176 -18.81 -3.82 9.45
CA CYS A 176 -19.61 -5.02 9.67
C CYS A 176 -20.12 -5.10 11.12
N MET A 177 -19.28 -4.82 12.10
CA MET A 177 -19.67 -4.79 13.51
C MET A 177 -20.66 -3.66 13.78
N PHE A 178 -20.44 -2.46 13.23
CA PHE A 178 -21.34 -1.33 13.41
C PHE A 178 -22.76 -1.59 12.90
N PHE A 179 -22.91 -2.31 11.78
CA PHE A 179 -24.22 -2.69 11.25
C PHE A 179 -24.78 -4.00 11.83
N SER A 180 -24.06 -4.65 12.75
CA SER A 180 -24.48 -5.89 13.41
C SER A 180 -25.00 -5.59 14.81
N SER A 181 -26.17 -6.12 15.17
CA SER A 181 -26.76 -5.93 16.50
C SER A 181 -26.11 -6.78 17.62
N LYS A 182 -25.14 -7.63 17.28
CA LYS A 182 -24.62 -8.67 18.20
C LYS A 182 -23.34 -8.27 18.92
N HIS A 183 -22.57 -7.32 18.40
CA HIS A 183 -21.27 -6.95 18.95
C HIS A 183 -21.02 -5.45 18.75
N SER A 184 -20.59 -4.78 19.81
CA SER A 184 -20.16 -3.39 19.71
C SER A 184 -18.88 -3.29 18.88
N SER A 185 -18.83 -2.35 17.93
CA SER A 185 -17.66 -2.12 17.07
C SER A 185 -16.48 -1.48 17.81
N THR A 186 -16.72 -0.99 19.03
CA THR A 186 -15.67 -0.52 19.96
C THR A 186 -15.25 -1.58 20.98
N GLY A 187 -15.90 -2.74 20.96
CA GLY A 187 -15.47 -3.94 21.69
C GLY A 187 -14.33 -4.70 20.99
N PRO A 188 -14.00 -5.91 21.47
CA PRO A 188 -12.98 -6.75 20.83
C PRO A 188 -13.30 -7.02 19.35
N PRO A 189 -12.37 -6.77 18.41
CA PRO A 189 -12.62 -6.95 16.99
C PRO A 189 -13.05 -8.36 16.60
N ASN A 190 -14.27 -8.50 16.07
CA ASN A 190 -14.75 -9.77 15.52
C ASN A 190 -14.21 -9.99 14.10
N ARG A 191 -13.06 -10.64 14.00
CA ARG A 191 -12.38 -10.95 12.72
C ARG A 191 -13.12 -11.97 11.84
N SER A 192 -14.22 -12.54 12.33
CA SER A 192 -15.13 -13.40 11.58
C SER A 192 -16.45 -12.70 11.22
N CYS A 193 -16.57 -11.40 11.47
CA CYS A 193 -17.76 -10.63 11.11
C CYS A 193 -18.03 -10.72 9.60
N GLY A 194 -19.26 -11.06 9.23
CA GLY A 194 -19.66 -11.32 7.84
C GLY A 194 -19.29 -12.70 7.32
N GLY A 195 -18.48 -13.48 8.04
CA GLY A 195 -18.06 -14.84 7.72
C GLY A 195 -16.55 -14.98 7.53
N PHE A 196 -16.04 -16.21 7.65
CA PHE A 196 -14.60 -16.53 7.61
C PHE A 196 -13.89 -16.18 6.28
N PHE A 197 -14.65 -15.99 5.20
CA PHE A 197 -14.11 -15.76 3.86
C PHE A 197 -13.83 -14.29 3.53
N TRP A 198 -14.68 -13.36 4.01
CA TRP A 198 -14.68 -11.98 3.50
C TRP A 198 -13.44 -11.19 3.89
N VAL A 199 -12.97 -11.30 5.13
CA VAL A 199 -11.77 -10.58 5.58
C VAL A 199 -10.52 -11.02 4.79
N PRO A 200 -10.20 -12.32 4.66
CA PRO A 200 -9.11 -12.78 3.79
C PRO A 200 -9.29 -12.34 2.33
N PHE A 201 -10.52 -12.38 1.80
CA PHE A 201 -10.80 -11.94 0.43
C PHE A 201 -10.47 -10.45 0.24
N ILE A 202 -10.93 -9.57 1.13
CA ILE A 202 -10.67 -8.13 1.07
C ILE A 202 -9.17 -7.83 1.18
N ILE A 203 -8.46 -8.52 2.07
CA ILE A 203 -6.99 -8.40 2.18
C ILE A 203 -6.30 -8.85 0.89
N ALA A 204 -6.86 -9.82 0.15
CA ALA A 204 -6.30 -10.31 -1.11
C ALA A 204 -6.56 -9.39 -2.31
N VAL A 205 -7.60 -8.53 -2.25
CA VAL A 205 -8.01 -7.67 -3.38
C VAL A 205 -6.87 -6.78 -3.90
N PRO A 206 -6.10 -6.05 -3.07
CA PRO A 206 -5.00 -5.22 -3.58
C PRO A 206 -3.93 -6.01 -4.37
N SER A 207 -3.53 -7.18 -3.89
CA SER A 207 -2.58 -8.05 -4.59
C SER A 207 -3.19 -8.63 -5.87
N LEU A 208 -4.49 -8.91 -5.89
CA LEU A 208 -5.22 -9.36 -7.09
C LEU A 208 -5.26 -8.26 -8.16
N ILE A 209 -5.49 -7.00 -7.77
CA ILE A 209 -5.43 -5.85 -8.67
C ILE A 209 -4.05 -5.79 -9.34
N ARG A 210 -2.97 -5.86 -8.56
CA ARG A 210 -1.60 -5.80 -9.10
C ARG A 210 -1.25 -7.01 -9.96
N LEU A 211 -1.61 -8.23 -9.53
CA LEU A 211 -1.45 -9.45 -10.33
C LEU A 211 -2.09 -9.27 -11.70
N ARG A 212 -3.34 -8.83 -11.73
CA ARG A 212 -4.09 -8.63 -12.96
C ARG A 212 -3.46 -7.55 -13.85
N GLN A 213 -3.10 -6.40 -13.28
CA GLN A 213 -2.39 -5.34 -14.00
C GLN A 213 -1.12 -5.88 -14.67
N CYS A 214 -0.31 -6.66 -13.96
CA CYS A 214 0.90 -7.26 -14.49
C CYS A 214 0.63 -8.27 -15.63
N LEU A 215 -0.41 -9.11 -15.50
CA LEU A 215 -0.81 -10.04 -16.56
C LEU A 215 -1.36 -9.33 -17.80
N THR A 216 -2.11 -8.25 -17.62
CA THR A 216 -2.60 -7.41 -18.73
C THR A 216 -1.44 -6.77 -19.49
N GLU A 217 -0.45 -6.22 -18.79
CA GLU A 217 0.75 -5.65 -19.40
C GLU A 217 1.57 -6.69 -20.16
N TYR A 218 1.76 -7.88 -19.58
CA TYR A 218 2.39 -8.99 -20.29
C TYR A 218 1.65 -9.34 -21.59
N GLY A 219 0.32 -9.41 -21.55
CA GLY A 219 -0.52 -9.63 -22.72
C GLY A 219 -0.37 -8.52 -23.79
N ARG A 220 -0.29 -7.25 -23.37
CA ARG A 220 -0.06 -6.10 -24.25
C ARG A 220 1.29 -6.20 -24.97
N VAL A 221 2.38 -6.45 -24.24
CA VAL A 221 3.72 -6.62 -24.84
C VAL A 221 3.74 -7.79 -25.82
N LYS A 222 3.15 -8.94 -25.44
CA LYS A 222 3.08 -10.10 -26.33
C LYS A 222 2.30 -9.81 -27.61
N LYS A 223 1.19 -9.08 -27.52
CA LYS A 223 0.39 -8.67 -28.67
C LYS A 223 1.17 -7.71 -29.57
N ALA A 224 1.84 -6.71 -29.00
CA ALA A 224 2.65 -5.74 -29.72
C ALA A 224 3.80 -6.42 -30.47
N ASN A 225 4.55 -7.30 -29.82
CA ASN A 225 5.64 -8.06 -30.46
C ASN A 225 5.13 -8.96 -31.59
N LYS A 226 3.95 -9.59 -31.42
CA LYS A 226 3.33 -10.40 -32.48
C LYS A 226 2.94 -9.54 -33.68
N GLN A 227 2.41 -8.33 -33.46
CA GLN A 227 2.03 -7.40 -34.52
C GLN A 227 3.25 -6.83 -35.25
N ALA A 228 4.34 -6.55 -34.52
CA ALA A 228 5.59 -6.06 -35.09
C ALA A 228 6.43 -7.16 -35.78
N GLY A 229 6.10 -8.45 -35.58
CA GLY A 229 6.87 -9.58 -36.11
C GLY A 229 8.25 -9.77 -35.45
N GLN A 230 8.61 -8.94 -34.48
CA GLN A 230 9.88 -8.98 -33.78
C GLN A 230 9.71 -8.61 -32.30
N THR A 231 10.67 -9.03 -31.48
CA THR A 231 10.70 -8.64 -30.07
C THR A 231 11.24 -7.22 -29.97
N SER A 232 10.47 -6.33 -29.34
CA SER A 232 10.95 -4.96 -29.08
C SER A 232 12.25 -5.01 -28.28
N ALA A 233 13.27 -4.29 -28.75
CA ALA A 233 14.51 -4.09 -28.01
C ALA A 233 14.25 -3.39 -26.67
N THR A 234 13.16 -2.61 -26.56
CA THR A 234 12.83 -1.87 -25.35
C THR A 234 12.07 -2.74 -24.35
N THR A 235 10.88 -3.22 -24.70
CA THR A 235 10.04 -3.97 -23.75
C THR A 235 10.43 -5.45 -23.63
N GLY A 236 11.35 -5.92 -24.47
CA GLY A 236 11.72 -7.32 -24.59
C GLY A 236 10.49 -8.19 -24.86
N TRP A 237 10.54 -9.45 -24.41
CA TRP A 237 9.42 -10.39 -24.53
C TRP A 237 8.33 -10.18 -23.45
N GLY A 238 8.51 -9.21 -22.55
CA GLY A 238 7.56 -8.89 -21.47
C GLY A 238 7.75 -9.69 -20.17
N GLY A 239 8.83 -10.48 -20.04
CA GLY A 239 9.08 -11.34 -18.88
C GLY A 239 9.09 -10.62 -17.54
N VAL A 240 9.47 -9.34 -17.52
CA VAL A 240 9.47 -8.51 -16.31
C VAL A 240 8.06 -8.32 -15.73
N HIS A 241 7.02 -8.24 -16.58
CA HIS A 241 5.65 -8.16 -16.11
C HIS A 241 5.18 -9.47 -15.49
N LEU A 242 5.62 -10.61 -16.03
CA LEU A 242 5.33 -11.92 -15.44
C LEU A 242 6.08 -12.12 -14.11
N ALA A 243 7.31 -11.64 -14.01
CA ALA A 243 8.05 -11.64 -12.74
C ALA A 243 7.33 -10.80 -11.69
N ASN A 244 6.81 -9.62 -12.06
CA ASN A 244 6.02 -8.79 -11.16
C ASN A 244 4.67 -9.45 -10.78
N ALA A 245 4.01 -10.11 -11.73
CA ALA A 245 2.83 -10.92 -11.46
C ALA A 245 3.12 -12.01 -10.42
N LEU A 246 4.27 -12.69 -10.55
CA LEU A 246 4.72 -13.68 -9.58
C LEU A 246 4.97 -13.04 -8.21
N LYS A 247 5.55 -11.83 -8.14
CA LYS A 247 5.72 -11.11 -6.86
C LYS A 247 4.38 -10.99 -6.12
N TYR A 248 3.35 -10.44 -6.77
CA TYR A 248 2.05 -10.26 -6.11
C TYR A 248 1.29 -11.57 -5.88
N SER A 249 1.57 -12.63 -6.64
CA SER A 249 0.96 -13.93 -6.37
C SER A 249 1.49 -14.59 -5.11
N THR A 250 2.73 -14.29 -4.70
CA THR A 250 3.29 -14.82 -3.43
C THR A 250 2.55 -14.36 -2.17
N ALA A 251 1.72 -13.31 -2.26
CA ALA A 251 0.88 -12.86 -1.14
C ALA A 251 -0.30 -13.80 -0.85
N PHE A 252 -0.84 -14.51 -1.86
CA PHE A 252 -2.03 -15.34 -1.66
C PHE A 252 -1.79 -16.53 -0.72
N PRO A 253 -0.69 -17.31 -0.84
CA PRO A 253 -0.38 -18.36 0.12
C PRO A 253 -0.31 -17.83 1.56
N VAL A 254 0.31 -16.65 1.79
CA VAL A 254 0.38 -16.04 3.12
C VAL A 254 -1.02 -15.78 3.67
N ILE A 255 -1.90 -15.19 2.86
CA ILE A 255 -3.28 -14.85 3.26
C ILE A 255 -4.10 -16.11 3.53
N ILE A 256 -4.06 -17.09 2.62
CA ILE A 256 -4.82 -18.34 2.72
C ILE A 256 -4.38 -19.12 3.96
N LEU A 257 -3.08 -19.32 4.16
CA LEU A 257 -2.55 -20.05 5.31
C LEU A 257 -2.86 -19.32 6.63
N SER A 258 -2.79 -17.97 6.64
CA SER A 258 -3.21 -17.18 7.81
C SER A 258 -4.70 -17.37 8.13
N ALA A 259 -5.55 -17.49 7.11
CA ALA A 259 -6.98 -17.72 7.30
C ALA A 259 -7.26 -19.14 7.82
N MET A 260 -6.56 -20.14 7.27
CA MET A 260 -6.67 -21.54 7.71
C MET A 260 -6.26 -21.72 9.18
N GLN A 261 -5.17 -21.05 9.61
CA GLN A 261 -4.71 -21.09 11.01
C GLN A 261 -5.72 -20.50 11.99
N ARG A 262 -6.57 -19.58 11.54
CA ARG A 262 -7.60 -18.92 12.35
C ARG A 262 -8.96 -19.60 12.24
N SER A 263 -9.07 -20.65 11.44
CA SER A 263 -10.30 -21.42 11.31
C SER A 263 -10.61 -22.13 12.64
N PRO A 264 -11.88 -22.26 13.05
CA PRO A 264 -12.25 -22.88 14.33
C PRO A 264 -11.83 -24.35 14.46
N ASP A 265 -11.60 -25.02 13.32
CA ASP A 265 -11.18 -26.42 13.28
C ASP A 265 -10.11 -26.61 12.21
N PRO A 266 -8.83 -26.29 12.51
CA PRO A 266 -7.73 -26.47 11.58
C PRO A 266 -7.49 -27.94 11.22
N SER A 267 -7.94 -28.88 12.06
CA SER A 267 -7.76 -30.32 11.86
C SER A 267 -8.53 -30.86 10.65
N LYS A 268 -9.62 -30.18 10.24
CA LYS A 268 -10.39 -30.48 9.02
C LYS A 268 -9.58 -30.39 7.74
N TYR A 269 -8.47 -29.67 7.73
CA TYR A 269 -7.62 -29.54 6.54
C TYR A 269 -6.65 -30.71 6.36
N GLY A 270 -6.69 -31.72 7.23
CA GLY A 270 -5.82 -32.91 7.13
C GLY A 270 -4.33 -32.61 7.36
N MET A 271 -4.01 -31.47 7.96
CA MET A 271 -2.65 -31.04 8.28
C MET A 271 -2.52 -30.76 9.77
N SER A 272 -1.37 -31.09 10.37
CA SER A 272 -1.06 -30.66 11.73
C SER A 272 -0.84 -29.15 11.80
N GLU A 273 -1.16 -28.53 12.92
CA GLU A 273 -0.95 -27.09 13.16
C GLU A 273 0.51 -26.69 12.93
N ALA A 274 1.46 -27.54 13.35
CA ALA A 274 2.89 -27.32 13.13
C ALA A 274 3.26 -27.30 11.63
N THR A 275 2.64 -28.16 10.81
CA THR A 275 2.86 -28.14 9.36
C THR A 275 2.26 -26.89 8.74
N LEU A 276 1.05 -26.51 9.15
CA LEU A 276 0.38 -25.30 8.67
C LEU A 276 1.21 -24.04 9.00
N PHE A 277 1.77 -23.97 10.20
CA PHE A 277 2.68 -22.91 10.62
C PHE A 277 3.99 -22.89 9.82
N ARG A 278 4.62 -24.04 9.57
CA ARG A 278 5.82 -24.11 8.73
C ARG A 278 5.56 -23.64 7.29
N LEU A 279 4.44 -24.05 6.70
CA LEU A 279 4.03 -23.60 5.37
C LEU A 279 3.77 -22.10 5.36
N TRP A 280 3.08 -21.58 6.38
CA TRP A 280 2.85 -20.14 6.52
C TRP A 280 4.16 -19.36 6.62
N LEU A 281 5.09 -19.82 7.44
CA LEU A 281 6.41 -19.21 7.58
C LEU A 281 7.20 -19.23 6.27
N ALA A 282 7.20 -20.35 5.56
CA ALA A 282 7.84 -20.45 4.24
C ALA A 282 7.21 -19.46 3.24
N ALA A 283 5.88 -19.34 3.22
CA ALA A 283 5.17 -18.39 2.37
C ALA A 283 5.53 -16.93 2.72
N VAL A 284 5.56 -16.58 4.02
CA VAL A 284 5.96 -15.25 4.50
C VAL A 284 7.39 -14.93 4.08
N PHE A 285 8.32 -15.89 4.23
CA PHE A 285 9.71 -15.72 3.83
C PHE A 285 9.83 -15.48 2.33
N VAL A 286 9.21 -16.33 1.49
CA VAL A 286 9.24 -16.19 0.02
C VAL A 286 8.66 -14.85 -0.42
N ASN A 287 7.48 -14.49 0.11
CA ASN A 287 6.83 -13.21 -0.22
C ASN A 287 7.71 -12.02 0.18
N SER A 288 8.29 -12.06 1.39
CA SER A 288 9.09 -10.96 1.93
C SER A 288 10.42 -10.82 1.18
N ALA A 289 11.14 -11.92 0.96
CA ALA A 289 12.42 -11.92 0.26
C ALA A 289 12.27 -11.51 -1.21
N TYR A 290 11.27 -12.04 -1.92
CA TYR A 290 11.06 -11.68 -3.31
C TYR A 290 10.62 -10.22 -3.45
N SER A 291 9.71 -9.75 -2.58
CA SER A 291 9.28 -8.36 -2.61
C SER A 291 10.39 -7.38 -2.21
N PHE A 292 11.26 -7.74 -1.26
CA PHE A 292 12.44 -6.95 -0.92
C PHE A 292 13.41 -6.85 -2.10
N TRP A 293 13.73 -7.98 -2.72
CA TRP A 293 14.57 -8.00 -3.92
C TRP A 293 13.99 -7.11 -5.03
N TRP A 294 12.67 -7.17 -5.22
CA TRP A 294 11.98 -6.36 -6.22
C TRP A 294 12.07 -4.86 -5.93
N ASP A 295 11.80 -4.46 -4.69
CA ASP A 295 11.83 -3.04 -4.30
C ASP A 295 13.22 -2.45 -4.56
N VAL A 296 14.29 -3.14 -4.14
CA VAL A 296 15.67 -2.69 -4.35
C VAL A 296 16.07 -2.74 -5.82
N SER A 297 15.82 -3.86 -6.50
CA SER A 297 16.43 -4.12 -7.81
C SER A 297 15.63 -3.61 -8.99
N ARG A 298 14.31 -3.44 -8.85
CA ARG A 298 13.41 -3.08 -9.96
C ARG A 298 12.73 -1.74 -9.74
N ASP A 299 12.20 -1.52 -8.55
CA ASP A 299 11.47 -0.28 -8.25
C ASP A 299 12.44 0.89 -8.00
N TRP A 300 13.55 0.64 -7.29
CA TRP A 300 14.59 1.64 -7.05
C TRP A 300 15.74 1.60 -8.06
N ASP A 301 15.77 0.58 -8.92
CA ASP A 301 16.78 0.36 -9.97
C ASP A 301 18.22 0.34 -9.43
N LEU A 302 18.44 -0.45 -8.38
CA LEU A 302 19.75 -0.61 -7.73
C LEU A 302 20.28 -2.02 -7.97
N THR A 303 21.59 -2.16 -8.19
CA THR A 303 22.18 -3.46 -8.59
C THR A 303 22.80 -4.22 -7.43
N LEU A 304 22.67 -3.73 -6.19
CA LEU A 304 23.32 -4.31 -4.99
C LEU A 304 23.02 -5.80 -4.75
N LEU A 305 21.82 -6.26 -5.11
CA LEU A 305 21.36 -7.65 -4.94
C LEU A 305 21.48 -8.47 -6.23
N LEU A 306 22.08 -7.91 -7.28
CA LEU A 306 22.23 -8.53 -8.58
C LEU A 306 23.62 -9.16 -8.75
N SER A 307 23.87 -9.73 -9.93
CA SER A 307 25.13 -10.42 -10.21
C SER A 307 26.34 -9.48 -10.10
N LYS A 308 27.54 -10.06 -9.90
CA LYS A 308 28.78 -9.27 -9.86
C LYS A 308 28.95 -8.39 -11.11
N LYS A 309 28.59 -8.91 -12.29
CA LYS A 309 28.63 -8.17 -13.56
C LYS A 309 27.74 -6.92 -13.54
N GLU A 310 26.52 -7.02 -13.01
CA GLU A 310 25.60 -5.88 -12.91
C GLU A 310 26.02 -4.87 -11.84
N ARG A 311 26.66 -5.32 -10.76
CA ARG A 311 27.23 -4.44 -9.71
C ARG A 311 28.45 -3.66 -10.16
N GLU A 312 29.20 -4.21 -11.11
CA GLU A 312 30.39 -3.58 -11.70
C GLU A 312 30.05 -2.73 -12.94
N ASN A 313 28.76 -2.60 -13.28
CA ASN A 313 28.31 -1.72 -14.36
C ASN A 313 28.68 -0.25 -14.04
N PRO A 314 29.37 0.47 -14.94
CA PRO A 314 29.68 1.89 -14.76
C PRO A 314 28.46 2.80 -14.55
N GLU A 315 27.28 2.38 -15.02
CA GLU A 315 26.02 3.10 -14.78
C GLU A 315 25.43 2.88 -13.38
N HIS A 316 25.95 1.89 -12.62
CA HIS A 316 25.56 1.61 -11.24
C HIS A 316 26.76 1.53 -10.26
N PRO A 317 27.55 2.61 -10.08
CA PRO A 317 28.69 2.60 -9.17
C PRO A 317 28.28 2.29 -7.73
N TYR A 318 28.99 1.34 -7.11
CA TYR A 318 28.68 0.83 -5.76
C TYR A 318 27.25 0.27 -5.63
N GLY A 319 26.68 -0.21 -6.73
CA GLY A 319 25.33 -0.74 -6.80
C GLY A 319 24.23 0.32 -6.79
N LEU A 320 24.57 1.61 -6.89
CA LEU A 320 23.63 2.72 -6.95
C LEU A 320 23.62 3.36 -8.33
N ARG A 321 22.47 3.87 -8.80
CA ARG A 321 22.38 4.61 -10.07
C ARG A 321 23.40 5.74 -10.15
N ARG A 322 24.00 5.93 -11.32
CA ARG A 322 24.90 7.06 -11.60
C ARG A 322 24.18 8.41 -11.45
N HIS A 323 22.95 8.49 -11.96
CA HIS A 323 22.12 9.68 -11.90
C HIS A 323 21.12 9.57 -10.74
N ARG A 324 21.30 10.44 -9.75
CA ARG A 324 20.54 10.45 -8.49
C ARG A 324 20.21 11.87 -8.10
N TRP A 325 18.99 12.07 -7.60
CA TRP A 325 18.55 13.38 -7.07
C TRP A 325 18.75 13.49 -5.55
N PHE A 326 18.76 12.37 -4.82
CA PHE A 326 19.21 12.38 -3.43
C PHE A 326 20.74 12.34 -3.42
N HIS A 327 21.39 13.48 -3.12
CA HIS A 327 22.85 13.59 -3.22
C HIS A 327 23.61 12.70 -2.24
N ALA A 328 23.08 12.51 -1.02
CA ALA A 328 23.68 11.64 -0.01
C ALA A 328 23.37 10.17 -0.34
N LYS A 329 24.42 9.37 -0.58
CA LYS A 329 24.30 7.93 -0.86
C LYS A 329 23.74 7.15 0.33
N GLU A 330 23.94 7.68 1.53
CA GLU A 330 23.49 7.15 2.81
C GLU A 330 21.97 7.00 2.82
N PHE A 331 21.22 7.89 2.16
CA PHE A 331 19.76 7.77 2.07
C PHE A 331 19.30 6.50 1.35
N TYR A 332 20.00 6.08 0.29
CA TYR A 332 19.67 4.85 -0.43
C TYR A 332 19.96 3.61 0.42
N TYR A 333 21.12 3.55 1.06
CA TYR A 333 21.47 2.41 1.92
C TYR A 333 20.58 2.33 3.16
N ALA A 334 20.25 3.48 3.76
CA ALA A 334 19.30 3.55 4.86
C ALA A 334 17.91 3.07 4.43
N ALA A 335 17.44 3.47 3.24
CA ALA A 335 16.17 3.01 2.69
C ALA A 335 16.13 1.50 2.50
N ILE A 336 17.20 0.90 1.98
CA ILE A 336 17.34 -0.56 1.85
C ILE A 336 17.29 -1.25 3.21
N ALA A 337 18.06 -0.76 4.19
CA ALA A 337 18.08 -1.33 5.52
C ALA A 337 16.71 -1.24 6.21
N VAL A 338 16.06 -0.07 6.13
CA VAL A 338 14.73 0.15 6.70
C VAL A 338 13.69 -0.73 6.01
N ASP A 339 13.69 -0.85 4.68
CA ASP A 339 12.74 -1.73 3.98
C ASP A 339 12.96 -3.21 4.35
N ALA A 340 14.21 -3.67 4.45
CA ALA A 340 14.52 -5.03 4.90
C ALA A 340 13.97 -5.31 6.31
N VAL A 341 14.27 -4.42 7.27
CA VAL A 341 13.80 -4.53 8.66
C VAL A 341 12.27 -4.51 8.72
N LEU A 342 11.63 -3.55 8.04
CA LEU A 342 10.18 -3.41 8.05
C LEU A 342 9.47 -4.57 7.34
N ARG A 343 10.08 -5.23 6.36
CA ARG A 343 9.52 -6.45 5.75
C ARG A 343 9.62 -7.67 6.66
N CYS A 344 10.66 -7.73 7.49
CA CYS A 344 10.82 -8.77 8.52
C CYS A 344 9.87 -8.57 9.72
N THR A 345 9.15 -7.45 9.81
CA THR A 345 8.25 -7.22 10.95
C THR A 345 7.14 -8.27 11.05
N TRP A 346 6.65 -8.81 9.91
CA TRP A 346 5.69 -9.92 9.91
C TRP A 346 6.26 -11.23 10.48
N SER A 347 7.57 -11.40 10.44
CA SER A 347 8.29 -12.53 11.02
C SER A 347 8.57 -12.35 12.52
N ILE A 348 8.29 -11.18 13.11
CA ILE A 348 8.46 -10.95 14.57
C ILE A 348 7.51 -11.86 15.39
N LYS A 349 6.42 -12.34 14.80
CA LYS A 349 5.53 -13.38 15.35
C LYS A 349 6.24 -14.70 15.70
N LEU A 350 7.47 -14.89 15.23
CA LEU A 350 8.26 -16.10 15.51
C LEU A 350 8.95 -16.05 16.88
N SER A 351 9.06 -14.88 17.49
CA SER A 351 9.65 -14.76 18.83
C SER A 351 8.58 -15.03 19.89
N PRO A 352 8.70 -16.09 20.71
CA PRO A 352 7.73 -16.38 21.78
C PRO A 352 7.56 -15.22 22.77
N HIS A 353 8.61 -14.41 22.95
CA HIS A 353 8.59 -13.22 23.80
C HIS A 353 7.89 -12.01 23.18
N LEU A 354 7.69 -11.99 21.86
CA LEU A 354 7.03 -10.91 21.11
C LEU A 354 5.70 -11.36 20.48
N ASP A 355 5.36 -12.65 20.56
CA ASP A 355 4.08 -13.19 20.10
C ASP A 355 2.93 -12.55 20.86
N HIS A 356 3.08 -12.41 22.19
CA HIS A 356 2.14 -11.68 23.03
C HIS A 356 1.97 -10.20 22.60
N PHE A 357 3.01 -9.54 22.09
CA PHE A 357 2.92 -8.16 21.60
C PHE A 357 2.14 -8.06 20.29
N ASN A 358 2.23 -9.08 19.42
CA ASN A 358 1.49 -9.15 18.15
C ASN A 358 0.03 -9.58 18.33
N ASP A 359 -0.28 -10.32 19.39
CA ASP A 359 -1.65 -10.68 19.76
C ASP A 359 -2.39 -9.52 20.43
N LEU A 360 -1.66 -8.54 20.97
CA LEU A 360 -2.24 -7.29 21.43
C LEU A 360 -2.65 -6.42 20.23
N GLU A 361 -3.85 -5.86 20.34
CA GLU A 361 -4.45 -4.95 19.36
C GLU A 361 -3.55 -3.74 19.04
N GLY A 362 -2.71 -3.31 19.99
CA GLY A 362 -1.70 -2.27 19.78
C GLY A 362 -0.55 -2.68 18.86
N GLY A 363 -0.12 -3.95 18.92
CA GLY A 363 0.91 -4.47 18.02
C GLY A 363 0.41 -4.54 16.58
N ILE A 364 -0.83 -5.01 16.37
CA ILE A 364 -1.47 -5.04 15.05
C ILE A 364 -1.54 -3.64 14.45
N PHE A 365 -2.01 -2.65 15.23
CA PHE A 365 -2.05 -1.25 14.79
C PHE A 365 -0.66 -0.71 14.41
N LEU A 366 0.36 -0.97 15.23
CA LEU A 366 1.73 -0.53 14.95
C LEU A 366 2.24 -1.15 13.65
N MET A 367 1.97 -2.44 13.42
CA MET A 367 2.36 -3.15 12.21
C MET A 367 1.72 -2.55 10.95
N GLU A 368 0.43 -2.20 11.01
CA GLU A 368 -0.25 -1.50 9.91
C GLU A 368 0.35 -0.11 9.65
N ALA A 369 0.62 0.66 10.72
CA ALA A 369 1.25 1.97 10.60
C ALA A 369 2.67 1.88 10.02
N LEU A 370 3.46 0.87 10.43
CA LEU A 370 4.80 0.62 9.91
C LEU A 370 4.79 0.19 8.43
N GLU A 371 3.79 -0.58 8.00
CA GLU A 371 3.63 -0.94 6.59
C GLU A 371 3.28 0.28 5.72
N VAL A 372 2.42 1.18 6.22
CA VAL A 372 2.15 2.48 5.55
C VAL A 372 3.39 3.37 5.52
N PHE A 373 4.15 3.44 6.62
CA PHE A 373 5.41 4.17 6.69
C PHE A 373 6.45 3.63 5.71
N ARG A 374 6.60 2.30 5.61
CA ARG A 374 7.49 1.64 4.64
C ARG A 374 7.14 2.06 3.22
N ARG A 375 5.85 2.03 2.86
CA ARG A 375 5.38 2.48 1.54
C ARG A 375 5.63 3.96 1.32
N TRP A 376 5.40 4.80 2.32
CA TRP A 376 5.70 6.23 2.26
C TRP A 376 7.17 6.49 1.91
N LEU A 377 8.10 5.78 2.55
CA LEU A 377 9.53 5.86 2.25
C LEU A 377 9.84 5.35 0.84
N TRP A 378 9.27 4.21 0.45
CA TRP A 378 9.46 3.62 -0.88
C TRP A 378 9.03 4.56 -2.02
N ILE A 379 7.99 5.39 -1.82
CA ILE A 379 7.49 6.33 -2.84
C ILE A 379 8.57 7.33 -3.27
N PHE A 380 9.37 7.85 -2.33
CA PHE A 380 10.45 8.80 -2.65
C PHE A 380 11.41 8.25 -3.71
N PHE A 381 11.92 7.05 -3.45
CA PHE A 381 12.88 6.40 -4.33
C PHE A 381 12.22 5.90 -5.62
N ARG A 382 10.99 5.36 -5.55
CA ARG A 382 10.26 4.94 -6.75
C ARG A 382 10.01 6.10 -7.72
N VAL A 383 9.55 7.24 -7.19
CA VAL A 383 9.25 8.43 -7.98
C VAL A 383 10.53 9.04 -8.54
N GLU A 384 11.60 9.07 -7.77
CA GLU A 384 12.91 9.55 -8.24
C GLU A 384 13.48 8.66 -9.35
N THR A 385 13.38 7.32 -9.22
CA THR A 385 13.72 6.40 -10.31
C THR A 385 12.91 6.70 -11.58
N GLU A 386 11.59 6.88 -11.46
CA GLU A 386 10.74 7.17 -12.62
C GLU A 386 11.08 8.51 -13.27
N TRP A 387 11.40 9.51 -12.45
CA TRP A 387 11.81 10.82 -12.91
C TRP A 387 13.11 10.75 -13.73
N VAL A 388 14.11 10.00 -13.25
CA VAL A 388 15.38 9.78 -13.96
C VAL A 388 15.13 9.08 -15.30
N ARG A 389 14.33 7.99 -15.30
CA ARG A 389 13.98 7.24 -16.53
C ARG A 389 13.31 8.13 -17.59
N ASN A 390 12.42 9.03 -17.19
CA ASN A 390 11.71 9.91 -18.13
C ASN A 390 12.56 11.08 -18.68
N HIS A 391 13.58 11.53 -17.95
CA HIS A 391 14.39 12.70 -18.36
C HIS A 391 15.67 12.33 -19.11
N ARG A 392 16.20 11.13 -18.89
CA ARG A 392 17.47 10.70 -19.50
C ARG A 392 17.33 9.47 -20.41
N GLY A 393 16.10 8.94 -20.52
CA GLY A 393 15.86 7.61 -21.06
C GLY A 393 16.14 6.52 -20.02
N PRO A 394 15.58 5.33 -20.20
CA PRO A 394 15.94 4.18 -19.38
C PRO A 394 17.43 3.85 -19.51
N ALA A 395 18.04 3.26 -18.48
CA ALA A 395 19.33 2.58 -18.69
C ALA A 395 19.14 1.52 -19.81
N PRO A 396 20.17 1.16 -20.59
CA PRO A 396 20.04 0.26 -21.74
C PRO A 396 19.29 -1.06 -21.45
N ASP A 397 19.26 -1.49 -20.19
CA ASP A 397 18.64 -2.74 -19.73
C ASP A 397 17.39 -2.56 -18.81
N ASP A 398 16.94 -1.33 -18.57
CA ASP A 398 15.90 -1.03 -17.56
C ASP A 398 14.68 -0.30 -18.14
N ILE A 399 13.85 -1.04 -18.88
CA ILE A 399 12.76 -0.48 -19.67
C ILE A 399 11.43 -1.06 -19.22
N LEU A 400 10.98 -0.58 -18.07
CA LEU A 400 9.72 -1.03 -17.45
C LEU A 400 8.51 -0.14 -17.79
N LEU A 401 8.73 1.12 -18.19
CA LEU A 401 7.65 2.11 -18.36
C LEU A 401 7.87 3.16 -19.48
N GLY A 402 8.98 3.11 -20.23
CA GLY A 402 9.28 4.12 -21.25
C GLY A 402 8.53 3.93 -22.57
N ASP A 403 7.78 4.95 -22.99
CA ASP A 403 7.28 5.12 -24.36
C ASP A 403 8.32 5.88 -25.20
N PHE A 404 8.64 5.35 -26.38
CA PHE A 404 9.26 6.08 -27.48
C PHE A 404 8.16 6.56 -28.44
N ALA A 405 7.74 7.81 -28.31
CA ALA A 405 6.96 8.51 -29.34
C ALA A 405 7.73 9.66 -30.02
N ASN A 406 8.94 9.98 -29.56
CA ASN A 406 9.74 11.08 -30.13
C ASN A 406 10.88 10.62 -31.05
N ALA A 407 11.07 9.31 -31.27
CA ALA A 407 12.07 8.81 -32.21
C ALA A 407 11.58 8.81 -33.68
N SER A 408 10.28 8.99 -33.94
CA SER A 408 9.74 9.07 -35.30
C SER A 408 9.78 10.47 -35.91
N ASN A 409 10.05 11.53 -35.12
CA ASN A 409 10.13 12.91 -35.63
C ASN A 409 11.57 13.38 -35.90
N LYS A 410 12.55 12.46 -35.96
CA LYS A 410 13.96 12.82 -36.15
C LYS A 410 14.60 12.25 -37.42
N TYR A 411 13.79 11.71 -38.33
CA TYR A 411 14.24 11.22 -39.64
C TYR A 411 13.68 12.03 -40.83
N ASP A 412 12.94 13.12 -40.59
CA ASP A 412 12.32 13.94 -41.65
C ASP A 412 12.89 15.36 -41.74
N GLU A 413 14.08 15.62 -41.19
CA GLU A 413 14.81 16.88 -41.39
C GLU A 413 16.25 16.57 -41.82
N ASP A 414 16.41 16.08 -43.04
CA ASP A 414 17.63 16.21 -43.85
C ASP A 414 17.22 15.94 -45.31
N ASP A 415 16.68 16.97 -45.96
CA ASP A 415 16.65 17.17 -47.42
C ASP A 415 16.96 18.64 -47.74
#